data_AF-C3XGE0-F1
#
_entry.id   AF-C3XGE0-F1
#
_cell.length_a   1.000
_cell.length_b   1.000
_cell.length_c   1.000
_cell.angle_alpha   90.00
_cell.angle_beta   90.00
_cell.angle_gamma   90.00
#
_symmetry.space_group_name_H-M   'P 1'
#
loop_
_entity.id
_entity.type
_entity.pdbx_description
1 polymer ?
#
loop_
_entity_poly.entity_id
_entity_poly.type
_entity_poly.pdbx_seq_one_letter_code
_entity_poly.pdbx_strand_id
1 'polypeptide(L)'
;MYCKIVKVGIQIGCSIGVCMSLSGCFEKPKPNIPEFQPKALSENARGITMASSKAYHCKIVGEMEGYDEVRGKVSNVTRERIRQGAINDLKNELTYAIKDGQKVMIHISREQMKCRAYPVDKKGKVIPKSHLKEMDCTDWEDVPEDRGQIISYKVYADLYDCGDKQIH
;
A
#
# COMPACT_ATOMS: atom_id res chain seq x y z
N MET A 1 -5.61 28.17 1.46
CA MET A 1 -5.25 29.22 2.44
C MET A 1 -6.52 29.97 2.83
N TYR A 2 -7.03 29.79 4.05
CA TYR A 2 -8.14 30.61 4.56
C TYR A 2 -7.72 31.15 5.93
N CYS A 3 -7.34 32.42 5.96
CA CYS A 3 -7.05 33.15 7.20
C CYS A 3 -8.37 33.75 7.70
N LYS A 4 -8.96 33.17 8.75
CA LYS A 4 -10.06 33.83 9.48
C LYS A 4 -9.42 34.69 10.57
N ILE A 5 -9.50 36.01 10.39
CA ILE A 5 -9.14 36.99 11.41
C ILE A 5 -10.17 36.89 12.53
N VAL A 6 -9.80 36.31 13.67
CA VAL A 6 -10.62 36.38 14.89
C VAL A 6 -10.18 37.63 15.65
N LYS A 7 -11.01 38.68 15.63
CA LYS A 7 -10.83 39.84 16.50
C LYS A 7 -11.31 39.48 17.91
N VAL A 8 -10.37 39.19 18.81
CA VAL A 8 -10.66 39.16 20.25
C VAL A 8 -10.44 40.57 20.78
N GLY A 9 -11.52 41.33 20.95
CA GLY A 9 -11.48 42.65 21.56
C GLY A 9 -11.48 42.51 23.08
N ILE A 10 -10.32 42.70 23.72
CA ILE A 10 -10.24 42.96 25.16
C ILE A 10 -10.21 44.48 25.32
N GLN A 11 -11.31 45.06 25.81
CA GLN A 11 -11.34 46.46 26.26
C GLN A 11 -10.74 46.51 27.67
N ILE A 12 -9.49 46.95 27.77
CA ILE A 12 -8.93 47.48 29.02
C ILE A 12 -8.50 48.91 28.73
N GLY A 13 -8.92 49.82 29.62
CA GLY A 13 -8.91 51.27 29.45
C GLY A 13 -7.55 51.88 29.09
N CYS A 14 -7.63 52.98 28.35
CA CYS A 14 -6.54 53.80 27.84
C CYS A 14 -5.49 54.19 28.88
N SER A 15 -4.22 54.01 28.51
CA SER A 15 -3.26 55.12 28.52
C SER A 15 -1.99 54.73 27.75
N ILE A 16 -1.75 55.47 26.66
CA ILE A 16 -0.47 55.62 25.93
C ILE A 16 -0.01 54.40 25.10
N GLY A 17 -0.27 54.51 23.80
CA GLY A 17 0.71 54.27 22.73
C GLY A 17 1.34 52.89 22.58
N VAL A 18 1.02 52.24 21.45
CA VAL A 18 1.56 50.98 20.90
C VAL A 18 0.79 49.73 21.31
N CYS A 19 -0.29 49.45 20.56
CA CYS A 19 -0.84 48.11 20.46
C CYS A 19 0.08 47.24 19.58
N MET A 20 1.03 46.53 20.19
CA MET A 20 1.71 45.41 19.53
C MET A 20 0.69 44.29 19.33
N SER A 21 0.14 44.21 18.11
CA SER A 21 -0.66 43.06 17.68
C SER A 21 0.31 41.91 17.38
N LEU A 22 0.49 41.02 18.34
CA LEU A 22 1.17 39.74 18.14
C LEU A 22 0.29 38.86 17.24
N SER A 23 0.42 39.03 15.92
CA SER A 23 -0.16 38.12 14.93
C SER A 23 0.67 36.84 14.85
N GLY A 24 0.47 35.94 15.80
CA GLY A 24 1.01 34.58 15.74
C GLY A 24 0.20 33.74 14.76
N CYS A 25 0.85 33.22 13.72
CA CYS A 25 0.28 32.13 12.93
C CYS A 25 0.39 30.85 13.78
N PHE A 26 -0.68 30.51 14.50
CA PHE A 26 -0.80 29.17 15.07
C PHE A 26 -1.06 28.20 13.91
N GLU A 27 0.02 27.64 13.34
CA GLU A 27 -0.09 26.45 12.51
C GLU A 27 -0.70 25.35 13.38
N LYS A 28 -1.93 24.93 13.07
CA LYS A 28 -2.50 23.74 13.69
C LYS A 28 -1.50 22.60 13.43
N PRO A 29 -1.05 21.87 14.47
CA PRO A 29 -0.16 20.74 14.26
C PRO A 29 -0.82 19.79 13.26
N LYS A 30 -0.17 19.57 12.11
CA LYS A 30 -0.67 18.62 11.12
C LYS A 30 -0.79 17.27 11.83
N PRO A 31 -1.94 16.58 11.75
CA PRO A 31 -2.07 15.25 12.34
C PRO A 31 -0.98 14.36 11.74
N ASN A 32 -0.14 13.78 12.59
CA ASN A 32 0.91 12.86 12.17
C ASN A 32 0.23 11.52 11.81
N ILE A 33 -0.06 11.34 10.53
CA ILE A 33 -0.63 10.11 9.99
C ILE A 33 0.54 9.17 9.67
N PRO A 34 0.65 8.00 10.30
CA PRO A 34 1.76 7.08 10.05
C PRO A 34 1.80 6.67 8.58
N GLU A 35 3.00 6.46 8.04
CA GLU A 35 3.15 5.90 6.70
C GLU A 35 2.81 4.41 6.69
N PHE A 36 2.26 3.94 5.57
CA PHE A 36 2.03 2.52 5.34
C PHE A 36 3.34 1.75 5.34
N GLN A 37 3.42 0.69 6.15
CA GLN A 37 4.56 -0.21 6.18
C GLN A 37 4.15 -1.53 5.55
N PRO A 38 4.79 -1.94 4.43
CA PRO A 38 4.57 -3.26 3.86
C PRO A 38 4.90 -4.35 4.88
N LYS A 39 4.24 -5.52 4.75
CA LYS A 39 4.66 -6.71 5.52
C LYS A 39 6.16 -6.97 5.35
N ALA A 40 6.83 -7.22 6.47
CA ALA A 40 8.27 -7.45 6.49
C ALA A 40 8.65 -8.81 5.91
N LEU A 41 9.80 -8.86 5.23
CA LEU A 41 10.40 -10.12 4.78
C LEU A 41 11.11 -10.79 5.97
N SER A 42 10.76 -12.05 6.24
CA SER A 42 11.43 -12.89 7.24
C SER A 42 12.88 -13.17 6.84
N GLU A 43 13.77 -13.32 7.83
CA GLU A 43 15.18 -13.67 7.57
C GLU A 43 15.31 -15.02 6.85
N ASN A 44 14.48 -15.99 7.22
CA ASN A 44 14.41 -17.32 6.59
C ASN A 44 13.95 -17.26 5.13
N ALA A 45 13.25 -16.19 4.76
CA ALA A 45 12.68 -16.01 3.42
C ALA A 45 13.63 -15.29 2.44
N ARG A 46 14.79 -14.77 2.91
CA ARG A 46 15.74 -14.02 2.07
C ARG A 46 16.37 -14.88 0.97
N GLY A 47 16.50 -16.19 1.19
CA GLY A 47 17.06 -17.14 0.22
C GLY A 47 16.12 -17.50 -0.94
N ILE A 48 14.84 -17.09 -0.88
CA ILE A 48 13.83 -17.44 -1.87
C ILE A 48 13.93 -16.51 -3.09
N THR A 49 14.19 -17.11 -4.24
CA THR A 49 14.27 -16.43 -5.53
C THR A 49 12.94 -16.47 -6.28
N MET A 50 12.72 -15.46 -7.11
CA MET A 50 11.55 -15.35 -7.98
C MET A 50 12.03 -15.22 -9.42
N ALA A 51 11.33 -15.88 -10.34
CA ALA A 51 11.57 -15.75 -11.76
C ALA A 51 10.59 -14.76 -12.39
N SER A 52 11.10 -13.97 -13.32
CA SER A 52 10.29 -13.06 -14.14
C SER A 52 9.41 -13.79 -15.13
N SER A 53 9.70 -15.06 -15.43
CA SER A 53 8.96 -15.88 -16.39
C SER A 53 8.76 -17.30 -15.87
N LYS A 54 7.78 -17.99 -16.47
CA LYS A 54 7.51 -19.39 -16.21
C LYS A 54 8.75 -20.24 -16.53
N ALA A 55 9.10 -21.11 -15.60
CA ALA A 55 10.20 -22.05 -15.76
C ALA A 55 9.90 -23.05 -16.88
N TYR A 56 10.74 -23.10 -17.91
CA TYR A 56 10.71 -24.19 -18.88
C TYR A 56 11.46 -25.39 -18.31
N HIS A 57 10.94 -26.60 -18.51
CA HIS A 57 11.49 -27.87 -18.02
C HIS A 57 11.46 -28.08 -16.48
N CYS A 58 10.65 -27.33 -15.74
CA CYS A 58 10.40 -27.58 -14.31
C CYS A 58 8.98 -28.11 -14.06
N LYS A 59 8.82 -28.87 -12.98
CA LYS A 59 7.51 -29.42 -12.57
C LYS A 59 6.80 -28.43 -11.64
N ILE A 60 5.52 -28.18 -11.88
CA ILE A 60 4.68 -27.45 -10.91
C ILE A 60 4.48 -28.35 -9.69
N VAL A 61 4.84 -27.83 -8.51
CA VAL A 61 4.70 -28.54 -7.23
C VAL A 61 3.60 -27.98 -6.35
N GLY A 62 3.10 -26.78 -6.66
CA GLY A 62 1.98 -26.19 -5.95
C GLY A 62 1.66 -24.78 -6.43
N GLU A 63 0.58 -24.24 -5.89
CA GLU A 63 0.16 -22.86 -6.04
C GLU A 63 0.07 -22.24 -4.64
N MET A 64 0.44 -20.96 -4.52
CA MET A 64 0.34 -20.22 -3.27
C MET A 64 -0.13 -18.80 -3.51
N GLU A 65 -0.60 -18.18 -2.44
CA GLU A 65 -0.95 -16.77 -2.42
C GLU A 65 -0.15 -16.01 -1.36
N GLY A 66 0.10 -14.73 -1.64
CA GLY A 66 0.56 -13.75 -0.67
C GLY A 66 -0.36 -12.56 -0.66
N TYR A 67 -0.50 -11.92 0.49
CA TYR A 67 -1.48 -10.87 0.70
C TYR A 67 -0.92 -9.75 1.57
N ASP A 68 -1.25 -8.50 1.27
CA ASP A 68 -1.04 -7.39 2.17
C ASP A 68 -2.24 -6.43 2.16
N GLU A 69 -2.45 -5.74 3.28
CA GLU A 69 -3.62 -4.90 3.50
C GLU A 69 -3.29 -3.65 4.30
N VAL A 70 -4.06 -2.61 4.03
CA VAL A 70 -3.97 -1.34 4.72
C VAL A 70 -4.75 -1.44 6.04
N ARG A 71 -4.03 -1.32 7.16
CA ARG A 71 -4.63 -1.30 8.51
C ARG A 71 -4.65 0.10 9.10
N GLY A 72 -5.83 0.52 9.54
CA GLY A 72 -6.01 1.83 10.17
C GLY A 72 -5.86 3.00 9.20
N LYS A 73 -5.58 4.19 9.75
CA LYS A 73 -5.37 5.40 8.96
C LYS A 73 -3.88 5.60 8.73
N VAL A 74 -3.44 5.35 7.50
CA VAL A 74 -2.04 5.50 7.07
C VAL A 74 -1.95 6.37 5.82
N SER A 75 -0.77 6.91 5.56
CA SER A 75 -0.43 7.70 4.37
C SER A 75 0.50 6.91 3.44
N ASN A 76 0.69 7.43 2.22
CA ASN A 76 1.68 6.93 1.25
C ASN A 76 1.52 5.44 0.88
N VAL A 77 0.27 5.02 0.63
CA VAL A 77 -0.02 3.68 0.10
C VAL A 77 0.11 3.72 -1.43
N THR A 78 1.22 3.20 -1.95
CA THR A 78 1.42 3.03 -3.40
C THR A 78 1.25 1.57 -3.80
N ARG A 79 1.00 1.34 -5.09
CA ARG A 79 0.89 -0.01 -5.66
C ARG A 79 2.14 -0.84 -5.36
N GLU A 80 3.32 -0.26 -5.53
CA GLU A 80 4.61 -0.93 -5.32
C GLU A 80 4.80 -1.35 -3.87
N ARG A 81 4.50 -0.46 -2.92
CA ARG A 81 4.69 -0.72 -1.48
C ARG A 81 3.82 -1.89 -1.02
N ILE A 82 2.52 -1.84 -1.32
CA ILE A 82 1.60 -2.91 -0.89
C ILE A 82 1.84 -4.21 -1.65
N ARG A 83 2.22 -4.13 -2.94
CA ARG A 83 2.64 -5.29 -3.73
C ARG A 83 3.89 -5.94 -3.15
N GLN A 84 4.88 -5.15 -2.73
CA GLN A 84 6.08 -5.66 -2.08
C GLN A 84 5.73 -6.41 -0.79
N GLY A 85 4.81 -5.88 0.01
CA GLY A 85 4.33 -6.57 1.21
C GLY A 85 3.64 -7.90 0.90
N ALA A 86 2.81 -7.96 -0.14
CA ALA A 86 2.16 -9.20 -0.58
C ALA A 86 3.18 -10.23 -1.09
N ILE A 87 4.24 -9.79 -1.78
CA ILE A 87 5.36 -10.64 -2.20
C ILE A 87 6.16 -11.13 -0.99
N ASN A 88 6.41 -10.28 0.00
CA ASN A 88 7.11 -10.68 1.21
C ASN A 88 6.30 -11.73 1.98
N ASP A 89 4.98 -11.54 2.08
CA ASP A 89 4.06 -12.51 2.66
C ASP A 89 4.14 -13.86 1.92
N LEU A 90 4.05 -13.87 0.59
CA LEU A 90 4.21 -15.07 -0.23
C LEU A 90 5.53 -15.81 0.07
N LYS A 91 6.65 -15.08 0.17
CA LYS A 91 7.94 -15.68 0.48
C LYS A 91 8.00 -16.21 1.92
N ASN A 92 7.39 -15.51 2.87
CA ASN A 92 7.33 -15.96 4.25
C ASN A 92 6.53 -17.27 4.35
N GLU A 93 5.37 -17.35 3.71
CA GLU A 93 4.55 -18.57 3.66
C GLU A 93 5.32 -19.74 3.02
N LEU A 94 6.13 -19.46 2.00
CA LEU A 94 6.94 -20.51 1.36
C LEU A 94 7.88 -21.20 2.34
N THR A 95 8.43 -20.48 3.33
CA THR A 95 9.36 -21.07 4.31
C THR A 95 8.73 -22.21 5.11
N TYR A 96 7.41 -22.23 5.22
CA TYR A 96 6.67 -23.31 5.88
C TYR A 96 6.22 -24.42 4.92
N ALA A 97 6.15 -24.12 3.63
CA ALA A 97 5.66 -25.05 2.61
C ALA A 97 6.78 -25.93 2.02
N ILE A 98 8.02 -25.46 2.00
CA ILE A 98 9.17 -26.19 1.41
C ILE A 98 9.99 -26.90 2.47
N LYS A 99 10.58 -28.03 2.09
CA LYS A 99 11.54 -28.74 2.96
C LYS A 99 12.85 -27.96 3.02
N ASP A 100 13.58 -28.10 4.13
CA ASP A 100 14.92 -27.54 4.26
C ASP A 100 15.83 -28.01 3.10
N GLY A 101 16.49 -27.05 2.46
CA GLY A 101 17.38 -27.29 1.32
C GLY A 101 16.68 -27.50 -0.04
N GLN A 102 15.35 -27.60 -0.09
CA GLN A 102 14.62 -27.70 -1.34
C GLN A 102 14.64 -26.36 -2.09
N LYS A 103 15.18 -26.35 -3.30
CA LYS A 103 15.17 -25.18 -4.18
C LYS A 103 13.88 -25.18 -4.99
N VAL A 104 13.03 -24.21 -4.74
CA VAL A 104 11.85 -23.95 -5.58
C VAL A 104 11.97 -22.59 -6.23
N MET A 105 11.43 -22.48 -7.44
CA MET A 105 11.34 -21.22 -8.16
C MET A 105 9.90 -20.74 -8.14
N ILE A 106 9.70 -19.46 -7.82
CA ILE A 106 8.38 -18.83 -7.77
C ILE A 106 8.14 -18.04 -9.05
N HIS A 107 6.96 -18.18 -9.65
CA HIS A 107 6.47 -17.28 -10.70
C HIS A 107 5.11 -16.70 -10.29
N ILE A 108 4.97 -15.38 -10.32
CA ILE A 108 3.67 -14.73 -10.10
C ILE A 108 2.79 -14.98 -11.33
N SER A 109 1.70 -15.72 -11.16
CA SER A 109 0.75 -16.05 -12.23
C SER A 109 -0.37 -15.03 -12.35
N ARG A 110 -0.78 -14.39 -11.25
CA ARG A 110 -1.82 -13.36 -11.24
C ARG A 110 -1.64 -12.39 -10.08
N GLU A 111 -2.07 -11.15 -10.28
CA GLU A 111 -2.14 -10.13 -9.23
C GLU A 111 -3.57 -9.61 -9.12
N GLN A 112 -3.97 -9.19 -7.93
CA GLN A 112 -5.26 -8.56 -7.69
C GLN A 112 -5.10 -7.39 -6.71
N MET A 113 -5.61 -6.23 -7.08
CA MET A 113 -5.64 -5.04 -6.24
C MET A 113 -7.07 -4.64 -5.93
N LYS A 114 -7.37 -4.39 -4.66
CA LYS A 114 -8.63 -3.80 -4.24
C LYS A 114 -8.41 -2.39 -3.71
N CYS A 115 -9.35 -1.52 -4.06
CA CYS A 115 -9.34 -0.12 -3.69
C CYS A 115 -10.66 0.26 -3.07
N ARG A 116 -10.62 1.28 -2.22
CA ARG A 116 -11.80 1.98 -1.74
C ARG A 116 -11.83 3.35 -2.42
N ALA A 117 -12.74 3.53 -3.38
CA ALA A 117 -12.81 4.73 -4.21
C ALA A 117 -14.25 5.20 -4.45
N TYR A 118 -14.42 6.47 -4.82
CA TYR A 118 -15.72 7.01 -5.21
C TYR A 118 -16.10 6.48 -6.60
N PRO A 119 -17.35 5.99 -6.79
CA PRO A 119 -17.80 5.52 -8.09
C PRO A 119 -17.86 6.69 -9.09
N VAL A 120 -17.51 6.39 -10.34
CA VAL A 120 -17.53 7.36 -11.44
C VAL A 120 -18.64 7.05 -12.44
N ASP A 121 -19.12 8.08 -13.13
CA ASP A 121 -20.05 7.96 -14.24
C ASP A 121 -19.35 7.45 -15.53
N LYS A 122 -20.12 7.28 -16.61
CA LYS A 122 -19.59 6.85 -17.92
C LYS A 122 -18.57 7.82 -18.53
N LYS A 123 -18.44 9.03 -17.98
CA LYS A 123 -17.49 10.07 -18.40
C LYS A 123 -16.29 10.18 -17.45
N GLY A 124 -16.17 9.27 -16.48
CA GLY A 124 -15.07 9.24 -15.50
C GLY A 124 -15.20 10.27 -14.38
N LYS A 125 -16.36 10.92 -14.21
CA LYS A 125 -16.59 11.90 -13.14
C LYS A 125 -17.18 11.24 -11.91
N VAL A 126 -16.71 11.65 -10.73
CA VAL A 126 -17.25 11.18 -9.44
C VAL A 126 -18.76 11.45 -9.37
N ILE A 127 -19.54 10.41 -9.04
CA ILE A 127 -20.99 10.53 -8.90
C ILE A 127 -21.28 11.39 -7.66
N PRO A 128 -22.03 12.50 -7.79
CA PRO A 128 -22.36 13.36 -6.66
C PRO A 128 -23.12 12.60 -5.56
N LYS A 129 -22.84 12.93 -4.29
CA LYS A 129 -23.45 12.29 -3.10
C LYS A 129 -23.24 10.76 -3.02
N SER A 130 -22.27 10.22 -3.77
CA SER A 130 -21.89 8.81 -3.63
C SER A 130 -20.98 8.60 -2.43
N HIS A 131 -20.96 7.36 -1.94
CA HIS A 131 -20.05 6.92 -0.89
C HIS A 131 -18.90 6.14 -1.51
N LEU A 132 -17.78 6.11 -0.78
CA LEU A 132 -16.66 5.23 -1.09
C LEU A 132 -17.15 3.77 -1.16
N LYS A 133 -16.75 3.06 -2.21
CA LYS A 133 -17.03 1.65 -2.40
C LYS A 133 -15.74 0.87 -2.60
N GLU A 134 -15.76 -0.37 -2.13
CA GLU A 134 -14.70 -1.32 -2.47
C GLU A 134 -14.93 -1.83 -3.89
N MET A 135 -13.86 -1.83 -4.68
CA MET A 135 -13.87 -2.27 -6.07
C MET A 135 -12.55 -2.90 -6.45
N ASP A 136 -12.59 -3.71 -7.50
CA ASP A 136 -11.38 -4.18 -8.16
C ASP A 136 -10.75 -3.02 -8.95
N CYS A 137 -9.47 -2.79 -8.71
CA CYS A 137 -8.68 -1.74 -9.33
C CYS A 137 -7.35 -2.29 -9.86
N THR A 138 -7.28 -3.61 -10.12
CA THR A 138 -6.05 -4.31 -10.56
C THR A 138 -5.40 -3.66 -11.79
N ASP A 139 -6.23 -3.16 -12.71
CA ASP A 139 -5.78 -2.54 -13.96
C ASP A 139 -5.43 -1.04 -13.81
N TRP A 140 -5.57 -0.47 -12.61
CA TRP A 140 -5.23 0.93 -12.37
C TRP A 140 -3.74 1.05 -12.08
N GLU A 141 -3.07 1.96 -12.78
CA GLU A 141 -1.66 2.29 -12.51
C GLU A 141 -1.54 2.87 -11.09
N ASP A 142 -2.38 3.87 -10.78
CA ASP A 142 -2.50 4.47 -9.47
C ASP A 142 -3.96 4.77 -9.10
N VAL A 143 -4.21 4.89 -7.79
CA VAL A 143 -5.48 5.42 -7.26
C VAL A 143 -5.30 6.90 -7.00
N PRO A 144 -6.08 7.78 -7.67
CA PRO A 144 -5.97 9.21 -7.42
C PRO A 144 -6.29 9.54 -5.95
N GLU A 145 -5.40 10.29 -5.29
CA GLU A 145 -5.49 10.60 -3.85
C GLU A 145 -6.81 11.28 -3.45
N ASP A 146 -7.41 12.02 -4.39
CA ASP A 146 -8.70 12.70 -4.22
C ASP A 146 -9.91 11.78 -4.43
N ARG A 147 -9.70 10.59 -5.02
CA ARG A 147 -10.77 9.65 -5.41
C ARG A 147 -10.79 8.37 -4.60
N GLY A 148 -9.72 8.02 -3.89
CA GLY A 148 -9.72 6.82 -3.07
C GLY A 148 -8.33 6.44 -2.54
N GLN A 149 -8.24 5.20 -2.07
CA GLN A 149 -6.97 4.60 -1.65
C GLN A 149 -6.97 3.10 -1.95
N ILE A 150 -5.79 2.53 -2.16
CA ILE A 150 -5.60 1.08 -2.18
C ILE A 150 -5.90 0.54 -0.77
N ILE A 151 -6.57 -0.60 -0.68
CA ILE A 151 -6.89 -1.24 0.61
C ILE A 151 -6.25 -2.61 0.77
N SER A 152 -6.01 -3.34 -0.33
CA SER A 152 -5.33 -4.62 -0.27
C SER A 152 -4.71 -5.01 -1.60
N TYR A 153 -3.69 -5.85 -1.54
CA TYR A 153 -3.02 -6.45 -2.68
C TYR A 153 -2.85 -7.94 -2.46
N LYS A 154 -3.15 -8.74 -3.48
CA LYS A 154 -2.99 -10.19 -3.47
C LYS A 154 -2.16 -10.62 -4.67
N VAL A 155 -1.17 -11.46 -4.45
CA VAL A 155 -0.37 -12.11 -5.49
C VAL A 155 -0.65 -13.61 -5.45
N TYR A 156 -0.83 -14.20 -6.62
CA TYR A 156 -0.94 -15.63 -6.83
C TYR A 156 0.31 -16.10 -7.54
N ALA A 157 0.90 -17.20 -7.08
CA ALA A 157 2.12 -17.71 -7.64
C ALA A 157 2.14 -19.22 -7.76
N ASP A 158 2.79 -19.67 -8.81
CA ASP A 158 3.07 -21.08 -9.06
C ASP A 158 4.47 -21.40 -8.53
N LEU A 159 4.59 -22.56 -7.89
CA LEU A 159 5.86 -23.09 -7.40
C LEU A 159 6.37 -24.16 -8.35
N TYR A 160 7.64 -24.02 -8.74
CA TYR A 160 8.32 -24.95 -9.63
C TYR A 160 9.48 -25.62 -8.92
N ASP A 161 9.56 -26.94 -9.06
CA ASP A 161 10.76 -27.72 -8.76
C ASP A 161 11.49 -28.01 -10.07
N CYS A 162 12.70 -27.48 -10.17
CA CYS A 162 13.56 -27.59 -11.35
C CYS A 162 14.64 -28.68 -11.20
N GLY A 163 14.68 -29.39 -10.07
CA GLY A 163 15.76 -30.31 -9.72
C GLY A 163 17.11 -29.61 -9.52
N ASP A 164 18.11 -30.35 -9.03
CA ASP A 164 19.50 -29.91 -9.12
C ASP A 164 19.99 -30.12 -10.56
N LYS A 165 20.68 -29.12 -11.12
CA LYS A 165 21.45 -29.29 -12.37
C LYS A 165 22.33 -30.54 -12.19
N GLN A 166 22.05 -31.61 -12.93
CA GLN A 166 23.01 -32.70 -13.06
C GLN A 166 24.21 -32.13 -13.81
N ILE A 167 25.28 -31.87 -13.07
CA ILE A 167 26.60 -31.63 -13.64
C ILE A 167 27.05 -33.01 -14.13
N HIS A 168 26.89 -33.26 -15.43
CA HIS A 168 27.57 -34.37 -16.11
C HIS A 168 28.99 -33.95 -16.46
#